data_AF-A0A345XTB6-F1
#
_entry.id   AF-A0A345XTB6-F1
#
_cell.length_a   1.000
_cell.length_b   1.000
_cell.length_c   1.000
_cell.angle_alpha   90.00
_cell.angle_beta   90.00
_cell.angle_gamma   90.00
#
_symmetry.space_group_name_H-M   'P 1'
#
loop_
_entity.id
_entity.type
_entity.pdbx_description
1 polymer ?
#
loop_
_entity_poly.entity_id
_entity_poly.type
_entity_poly.pdbx_seq_one_letter_code
_entity_poly.pdbx_strand_id
1 'polypeptide(L)'
;MLGTDGSDQVAFLVQTAAALGRAGGTDASRKAAVQFIGAQTVLCYGASGWAKLAGPVWLNGDALVKILRTETYGDKWLFEQLSKYPAASRALCHLVLALEAGFPLLLLKRGKYIDLGLVVMAGFHLANARFMGLSRFAWAFIATYPAVRALAEGREAEALPPVKRGAA
;
A
#
# COMPACT_ATOMS: atom_id res chain seq x y z
N MET A 1 17.89 14.63 8.00
CA MET A 1 16.62 14.90 7.27
C MET A 1 15.46 14.49 8.15
N LEU A 2 14.72 15.48 8.65
CA LEU A 2 13.51 15.29 9.46
C LEU A 2 12.34 14.95 8.52
N GLY A 3 11.77 13.76 8.65
CA GLY A 3 10.32 13.52 8.60
C GLY A 3 9.43 14.11 7.48
N THR A 4 9.89 14.22 6.22
CA THR A 4 9.08 14.78 5.11
C THR A 4 8.86 13.82 3.94
N ASP A 5 9.05 12.51 4.13
CA ASP A 5 8.77 11.55 3.06
C ASP A 5 7.33 11.01 3.13
N GLY A 6 6.89 10.32 2.08
CA GLY A 6 5.52 9.82 1.98
C GLY A 6 5.11 8.83 3.08
N SER A 7 6.06 8.14 3.72
CA SER A 7 5.76 7.23 4.82
C SER A 7 5.33 7.97 6.09
N ASP A 8 5.90 9.15 6.34
CA ASP A 8 5.51 9.98 7.49
C ASP A 8 4.10 10.55 7.29
N GLN A 9 3.76 10.96 6.07
CA GLN A 9 2.42 11.44 5.71
C GLN A 9 1.36 10.34 5.87
N VAL A 10 1.63 9.12 5.38
CA VAL A 10 0.74 7.97 5.53
C VAL A 10 0.60 7.59 7.01
N ALA A 11 1.71 7.51 7.75
CA ALA A 11 1.69 7.17 9.15
C ALA A 11 0.91 8.20 9.98
N PHE A 12 1.08 9.50 9.71
CA PHE A 12 0.33 10.57 10.37
C PHE A 12 -1.17 10.48 10.08
N LEU A 13 -1.53 10.28 8.81
CA LEU A 13 -2.93 10.16 8.39
C LEU A 13 -3.61 8.95 9.03
N VAL A 14 -2.95 7.79 9.02
CA VAL A 14 -3.47 6.55 9.61
C VAL A 14 -3.66 6.69 11.12
N GLN A 15 -2.66 7.24 11.83
CA GLN A 15 -2.74 7.46 13.27
C GLN A 15 -3.83 8.46 13.64
N THR A 16 -3.96 9.55 12.88
CA THR A 16 -4.99 10.58 13.09
C THR A 16 -6.38 10.02 12.86
N ALA A 17 -6.60 9.30 11.74
CA ALA A 17 -7.88 8.66 11.46
C ALA A 17 -8.27 7.64 12.53
N ALA A 18 -7.31 6.81 12.97
CA ALA A 18 -7.55 5.84 14.02
C ALA A 18 -7.84 6.51 15.38
N ALA A 19 -7.16 7.62 15.70
CA ALA A 19 -7.41 8.40 16.91
C ALA A 19 -8.81 9.01 16.90
N LEU A 20 -9.21 9.67 15.81
CA LEU A 20 -10.55 10.27 15.65
C LEU A 20 -11.65 9.20 15.71
N GLY A 21 -11.44 8.06 15.05
CA GLY A 21 -12.39 6.93 15.09
C GLY A 21 -12.62 6.41 16.51
N ARG A 22 -11.56 6.35 17.33
CA ARG A 22 -11.65 5.97 18.75
C ARG A 22 -12.26 7.06 19.62
N ALA A 23 -11.87 8.32 19.41
CA ALA A 23 -12.36 9.47 20.17
C ALA A 23 -13.86 9.71 19.99
N GLY A 24 -14.40 9.41 18.81
CA GLY A 24 -15.84 9.45 18.55
C GLY A 24 -16.67 8.45 19.38
N GLY A 25 -16.04 7.44 20.01
CA GLY A 25 -16.66 6.59 21.02
C GLY A 25 -17.73 5.61 20.53
N THR A 26 -18.05 5.60 19.23
CA THR A 26 -19.12 4.75 18.65
C THR A 26 -18.55 3.70 17.69
N ASP A 27 -19.31 2.63 17.47
CA ASP A 27 -18.95 1.63 16.45
C ASP A 27 -18.95 2.25 15.04
N ALA A 28 -19.86 3.19 14.79
CA ALA A 28 -19.93 3.93 13.53
C ALA A 28 -18.66 4.76 13.28
N SER A 29 -18.13 5.48 14.29
CA SER A 29 -16.91 6.28 14.13
C SER A 29 -15.67 5.40 13.90
N ARG A 30 -15.58 4.25 14.59
CA ARG A 30 -14.51 3.28 14.37
C ARG A 30 -14.59 2.65 12.98
N LYS A 31 -15.78 2.29 12.53
CA LYS A 31 -16.02 1.74 11.19
C LYS A 31 -15.63 2.75 10.10
N ALA A 32 -16.06 4.00 10.23
CA ALA A 32 -15.71 5.06 9.29
C ALA A 32 -14.20 5.27 9.20
N ALA A 33 -13.49 5.26 10.33
CA ALA A 33 -12.03 5.36 10.35
C ALA A 33 -11.35 4.18 9.63
N VAL A 34 -11.82 2.95 9.84
CA VAL A 34 -11.29 1.77 9.15
C VAL A 34 -11.56 1.85 7.64
N GLN A 35 -12.77 2.21 7.23
CA GLN A 35 -13.13 2.37 5.82
C GLN A 35 -12.27 3.47 5.16
N PHE A 36 -12.07 4.59 5.84
CA PHE A 36 -11.21 5.67 5.37
C PHE A 36 -9.75 5.23 5.19
N ILE A 37 -9.16 4.56 6.19
CA ILE A 37 -7.78 4.05 6.11
C ILE A 37 -7.63 3.07 4.94
N GLY A 38 -8.59 2.15 4.78
CA GLY A 38 -8.61 1.22 3.66
C GLY A 38 -8.68 1.92 2.31
N ALA A 39 -9.59 2.90 2.18
CA ALA A 39 -9.82 3.61 0.92
C ALA A 39 -8.62 4.49 0.56
N GLN A 40 -8.05 5.17 1.55
CA GLN A 40 -6.83 5.96 1.39
C GLN A 40 -5.67 5.09 0.91
N THR A 41 -5.49 3.89 1.49
CA THR A 41 -4.41 2.98 1.07
C THR A 41 -4.59 2.53 -0.38
N VAL A 42 -5.81 2.13 -0.76
CA VAL A 42 -6.13 1.75 -2.15
C VAL A 42 -5.86 2.91 -3.11
N LEU A 43 -6.27 4.12 -2.72
CA LEU A 43 -6.03 5.33 -3.52
C LEU A 43 -4.55 5.64 -3.65
N CYS A 44 -3.75 5.49 -2.59
CA CYS A 44 -2.30 5.69 -2.64
C CYS A 44 -1.65 4.77 -3.68
N TYR A 45 -2.02 3.49 -3.73
CA TYR A 45 -1.50 2.57 -4.74
C TYR A 45 -1.95 2.96 -6.16
N GLY A 46 -3.25 3.20 -6.35
CA GLY A 46 -3.79 3.61 -7.65
C GLY A 46 -3.15 4.89 -8.17
N ALA A 47 -3.12 5.94 -7.35
CA ALA A 47 -2.53 7.23 -7.69
C ALA A 47 -1.03 7.11 -8.04
N SER A 48 -0.29 6.32 -7.25
CA SER A 48 1.13 6.02 -7.52
C SER A 48 1.31 5.35 -8.87
N GLY A 49 0.53 4.31 -9.17
CA GLY A 49 0.60 3.57 -10.43
C GLY A 49 0.19 4.41 -11.64
N TRP A 50 -0.92 5.15 -11.54
CA TRP A 50 -1.41 6.01 -12.64
C TRP A 50 -0.47 7.18 -12.92
N ALA A 51 0.12 7.79 -11.89
CA ALA A 51 1.14 8.82 -12.09
C ALA A 51 2.38 8.27 -12.82
N LYS A 52 2.80 7.05 -12.51
CA LYS A 52 3.91 6.38 -13.20
C LYS A 52 3.57 5.98 -14.63
N LEU A 53 2.34 5.51 -14.89
CA LEU A 53 1.86 5.17 -16.23
C LEU A 53 1.93 6.35 -17.20
N ALA A 54 1.74 7.58 -16.71
CA ALA A 54 1.85 8.79 -17.53
C ALA A 54 3.31 9.10 -17.97
N GLY A 55 4.32 8.51 -17.33
CA GLY A 55 5.73 8.78 -17.59
C GLY A 55 6.38 7.76 -18.54
N PRO A 56 6.99 8.18 -19.67
CA PRO A 56 7.63 7.27 -20.62
C PRO A 56 8.80 6.48 -20.01
N VAL A 57 9.41 6.98 -18.94
CA VAL A 57 10.51 6.31 -18.23
C VAL A 57 10.10 4.98 -17.61
N TRP A 58 8.85 4.85 -17.14
CA TRP A 58 8.32 3.60 -16.59
C TRP A 58 7.91 2.65 -17.71
N LEU A 59 7.31 3.18 -18.78
CA LEU A 59 6.89 2.39 -19.93
C LEU A 59 8.08 1.78 -20.68
N ASN A 60 9.19 2.51 -20.81
CA ASN A 60 10.39 2.05 -21.50
C ASN A 60 11.21 1.04 -20.68
N GLY A 61 11.03 1.01 -19.35
CA GLY A 61 11.74 0.12 -18.43
C GLY A 61 12.98 0.73 -17.78
N ASP A 62 13.16 2.04 -17.86
CA ASP A 62 14.38 2.74 -17.39
C ASP A 62 14.27 3.24 -15.95
N ALA A 63 13.04 3.29 -15.40
CA ALA A 63 12.76 3.91 -14.11
C ALA A 63 13.56 3.29 -12.97
N LEU A 64 13.53 1.96 -12.84
CA LEU A 64 14.23 1.25 -11.76
C LEU A 64 15.74 1.46 -11.83
N VAL A 65 16.35 1.37 -13.02
CA VAL A 65 17.79 1.63 -13.20
C VAL A 65 18.16 3.05 -12.77
N LYS A 66 17.34 4.05 -13.13
CA LYS A 66 17.58 5.44 -12.74
C LYS A 66 17.47 5.64 -11.23
N ILE A 67 16.49 5.03 -10.58
CA ILE A 67 16.29 5.12 -9.14
C ILE A 67 17.45 4.43 -8.40
N LEU A 68 17.81 3.22 -8.82
CA LEU A 68 18.82 2.39 -8.17
C LEU A 68 20.25 2.94 -8.32
N ARG A 69 20.46 3.91 -9.22
CA ARG A 69 21.72 4.65 -9.37
C ARG A 69 21.89 5.74 -8.31
N THR A 70 20.82 6.17 -7.65
CA THR A 70 20.88 7.31 -6.72
C THR A 70 21.52 6.93 -5.39
N GLU A 71 22.17 7.89 -4.73
CA GLU A 71 22.74 7.69 -3.39
C GLU A 71 21.66 7.39 -2.34
N THR A 72 20.46 7.96 -2.51
CA THR A 72 19.38 7.87 -1.52
C THR A 72 18.62 6.54 -1.57
N TYR A 73 18.40 5.98 -2.77
CA TYR A 73 17.54 4.82 -2.97
C TYR A 73 18.23 3.72 -3.80
N GLY A 74 19.56 3.77 -3.90
CA GLY A 74 20.36 2.86 -4.71
C GLY A 74 20.74 1.56 -4.01
N ASP A 75 20.79 0.50 -4.81
CA ASP A 75 21.45 -0.76 -4.46
C ASP A 75 22.36 -1.13 -5.63
N LYS A 76 23.68 -1.17 -5.36
CA LYS A 76 24.70 -1.36 -6.38
C LYS A 76 24.52 -2.68 -7.14
N TRP A 77 24.20 -3.75 -6.41
CA TRP A 77 24.05 -5.07 -7.01
C TRP A 77 22.84 -5.10 -7.95
N LEU A 78 21.69 -4.60 -7.49
CA LEU A 78 20.47 -4.61 -8.30
C LEU A 78 20.59 -3.65 -9.50
N PHE A 79 21.23 -2.49 -9.31
CA PHE A 79 21.56 -1.57 -10.40
C PHE A 79 22.38 -2.26 -11.50
N GLU A 80 23.45 -2.97 -11.13
CA GLU A 80 24.31 -3.69 -12.08
C GLU A 80 23.53 -4.80 -12.81
N GLN A 81 22.69 -5.57 -12.10
CA GLN A 81 21.88 -6.62 -12.73
C GLN A 81 20.87 -6.06 -13.73
N LEU A 82 20.11 -5.02 -13.37
CA LEU A 82 19.09 -4.45 -14.25
C LEU A 82 19.71 -3.67 -15.42
N SER A 83 20.91 -3.10 -15.24
CA SER A 83 21.67 -2.50 -16.33
C SER A 83 22.19 -3.54 -17.32
N LYS A 84 22.58 -4.72 -16.83
CA LYS A 84 23.04 -5.84 -17.67
C LYS A 84 21.90 -6.53 -18.42
N TYR A 85 20.71 -6.59 -17.84
CA TYR A 85 19.54 -7.27 -18.40
C TYR A 85 18.34 -6.32 -18.62
N PRO A 86 18.34 -5.50 -19.70
CA PRO A 86 17.28 -4.50 -19.94
C PRO A 86 15.87 -5.08 -20.05
N ALA A 87 15.73 -6.31 -20.56
CA ALA A 87 14.45 -7.00 -20.64
C ALA A 87 13.87 -7.28 -19.24
N ALA A 88 14.72 -7.66 -18.28
CA ALA A 88 14.32 -7.86 -16.89
C ALA A 88 13.92 -6.52 -16.23
N SER A 89 14.68 -5.45 -16.48
CA SER A 89 14.32 -4.10 -16.00
C SER A 89 12.94 -3.67 -16.49
N ARG A 90 12.65 -3.88 -17.78
CA ARG A 90 11.35 -3.58 -18.37
C ARG A 90 10.23 -4.41 -17.76
N ALA A 91 10.44 -5.72 -17.61
CA ALA A 91 9.47 -6.61 -17.00
C ALA A 91 9.16 -6.18 -15.55
N LEU A 92 10.16 -5.83 -14.75
CA LEU A 92 9.96 -5.34 -13.39
C LEU A 92 9.25 -3.98 -13.34
N CYS A 93 9.59 -3.04 -14.23
CA CYS A 93 8.87 -1.77 -14.31
C CYS A 93 7.38 -1.98 -14.63
N HIS A 94 7.08 -2.85 -15.60
CA HIS A 94 5.69 -3.19 -15.95
C HIS A 94 4.99 -3.95 -14.84
N LEU A 95 5.68 -4.81 -14.10
CA LEU A 95 5.15 -5.46 -12.90
C LEU A 95 4.75 -4.42 -11.85
N VAL A 96 5.61 -3.45 -11.53
CA VAL A 96 5.28 -2.37 -10.58
C VAL A 96 4.03 -1.61 -11.04
N LEU A 97 3.96 -1.23 -12.32
CA LEU A 97 2.81 -0.54 -12.88
C LEU A 97 1.53 -1.37 -12.75
N ALA A 98 1.58 -2.65 -13.09
CA ALA A 98 0.43 -3.55 -12.99
C ALA A 98 -0.05 -3.73 -11.54
N LEU A 99 0.89 -3.87 -10.60
CA LEU A 99 0.57 -4.00 -9.18
C LEU A 99 -0.07 -2.73 -8.63
N GLU A 100 0.56 -1.57 -8.83
CA GLU A 100 0.07 -0.31 -8.25
C GLU A 100 -1.22 0.18 -8.94
N ALA A 101 -1.24 0.25 -10.28
CA ALA A 101 -2.40 0.76 -11.02
C ALA A 101 -3.58 -0.21 -11.02
N GLY A 102 -3.30 -1.53 -10.92
CA GLY A 102 -4.31 -2.57 -10.86
C GLY A 102 -4.88 -2.82 -9.46
N PHE A 103 -4.20 -2.39 -8.39
CA PHE A 103 -4.63 -2.65 -7.01
C PHE A 103 -6.09 -2.21 -6.71
N PRO A 104 -6.56 -1.02 -7.17
CA PRO A 104 -7.96 -0.63 -6.93
C PRO A 104 -9.00 -1.60 -7.49
N LEU A 105 -8.67 -2.32 -8.57
CA LEU A 105 -9.55 -3.32 -9.17
C LEU A 105 -9.79 -4.52 -8.24
N LEU A 106 -8.93 -4.73 -7.23
CA LEU A 106 -9.11 -5.80 -6.25
C LEU A 106 -10.28 -5.55 -5.30
N LEU A 107 -10.83 -4.33 -5.23
CA LEU A 107 -12.07 -4.06 -4.49
C LEU A 107 -13.31 -4.60 -5.21
N LEU A 108 -13.20 -4.89 -6.52
CA LEU A 108 -14.30 -5.48 -7.29
C LEU A 108 -14.60 -6.90 -6.81
N LYS A 109 -15.78 -7.41 -7.15
CA LYS A 109 -16.21 -8.79 -6.80
C LYS A 109 -16.08 -9.08 -5.29
N ARG A 110 -16.38 -8.08 -4.44
CA ARG A 110 -16.30 -8.16 -2.97
C ARG A 110 -14.93 -8.62 -2.46
N GLY A 111 -13.85 -8.13 -3.06
CA GLY A 111 -12.51 -8.42 -2.55
C GLY A 111 -12.05 -9.85 -2.75
N LYS A 112 -12.61 -10.62 -3.70
CA LYS A 112 -12.28 -12.04 -3.91
C LYS A 112 -10.77 -12.34 -3.93
N TYR A 113 -9.97 -11.43 -4.47
CA TYR A 113 -8.52 -11.57 -4.61
C TYR A 113 -7.72 -10.64 -3.68
N ILE A 114 -8.37 -10.01 -2.69
CA ILE A 114 -7.72 -8.97 -1.87
C ILE A 114 -6.57 -9.55 -1.04
N ASP A 115 -6.75 -10.70 -0.40
CA ASP A 115 -5.71 -11.31 0.44
C ASP A 115 -4.44 -11.64 -0.38
N LEU A 116 -4.61 -12.18 -1.59
CA LEU A 116 -3.48 -12.42 -2.49
C LEU A 116 -2.80 -11.10 -2.89
N GLY A 117 -3.59 -10.08 -3.26
CA GLY A 117 -3.06 -8.77 -3.59
C GLY A 117 -2.29 -8.13 -2.44
N LEU A 118 -2.78 -8.25 -1.21
CA LEU A 118 -2.11 -7.76 0.00
C LEU A 118 -0.79 -8.50 0.21
N VAL A 119 -0.73 -9.82 0.07
CA VAL A 119 0.54 -10.58 0.18
C VAL A 119 1.55 -10.12 -0.87
N VAL A 120 1.12 -9.94 -2.12
CA VAL A 120 2.00 -9.47 -3.19
C VAL A 120 2.48 -8.04 -2.92
N MET A 121 1.61 -7.14 -2.45
CA MET A 121 1.99 -5.78 -2.11
C MET A 121 2.89 -5.70 -0.87
N ALA A 122 2.75 -6.60 0.10
CA ALA A 122 3.72 -6.74 1.20
C ALA A 122 5.08 -7.13 0.64
N GLY A 123 5.14 -8.11 -0.27
CA GLY A 123 6.38 -8.49 -0.95
C GLY A 123 7.03 -7.33 -1.70
N PHE A 124 6.24 -6.53 -2.42
CA PHE A 124 6.69 -5.31 -3.08
C PHE A 124 7.32 -4.31 -2.10
N HIS A 125 6.65 -4.04 -0.97
CA HIS A 125 7.18 -3.12 0.04
C HIS A 125 8.44 -3.65 0.73
N LEU A 126 8.52 -4.95 1.00
CA LEU A 126 9.70 -5.57 1.56
C LEU A 126 10.88 -5.55 0.56
N ALA A 127 10.62 -5.72 -0.73
CA ALA A 127 11.63 -5.55 -1.77
C ALA A 127 12.14 -4.10 -1.80
N ASN A 128 11.26 -3.10 -1.73
CA ASN A 128 11.65 -1.69 -1.63
C ASN A 128 12.44 -1.40 -0.34
N ALA A 129 12.06 -2.01 0.79
CA ALA A 129 12.82 -1.90 2.03
C ALA A 129 14.25 -2.45 1.87
N ARG A 130 14.40 -3.61 1.21
CA ARG A 130 15.71 -4.26 1.02
C ARG A 130 16.61 -3.54 0.02
N PHE A 131 16.07 -3.15 -1.13
CA PHE A 131 16.87 -2.64 -2.26
C PHE A 131 16.87 -1.11 -2.37
N MET A 132 15.94 -0.43 -1.71
CA MET A 132 15.82 1.03 -1.78
C MET A 132 15.88 1.68 -0.39
N GLY A 133 16.09 0.92 0.68
CA GLY A 133 16.15 1.45 2.04
C GLY A 133 14.81 2.01 2.57
N LEU A 134 13.71 1.70 1.91
CA LEU A 134 12.36 2.23 2.21
C LEU A 134 11.65 1.46 3.33
N SER A 135 12.34 1.12 4.41
CA SER A 135 11.80 0.29 5.50
C SER A 135 10.60 0.92 6.20
N ARG A 136 10.57 2.25 6.36
CA ARG A 136 9.43 2.95 6.97
C ARG A 136 8.16 2.85 6.13
N PHE A 137 8.29 2.89 4.79
CA PHE A 137 7.16 2.68 3.89
C PHE A 137 6.55 1.30 4.09
N ALA A 138 7.37 0.26 4.23
CA ALA A 138 6.86 -1.09 4.41
C ALA A 138 5.95 -1.20 5.64
N TRP A 139 6.41 -0.67 6.78
CA TRP A 139 5.60 -0.71 8.01
C TRP A 139 4.37 0.19 7.92
N ALA A 140 4.51 1.40 7.35
CA ALA A 140 3.41 2.34 7.21
C ALA A 140 2.25 1.76 6.37
N PHE A 141 2.56 1.03 5.29
CA PHE A 141 1.54 0.43 4.42
C PHE A 141 1.05 -0.93 4.94
N ILE A 142 1.92 -1.84 5.37
CA ILE A 142 1.49 -3.18 5.82
C ILE A 142 0.53 -3.07 7.02
N ALA A 143 0.73 -2.09 7.90
CA ALA A 143 -0.15 -1.84 9.03
C ALA A 143 -1.60 -1.46 8.62
N THR A 144 -1.84 -0.99 7.39
CA THR A 144 -3.19 -0.64 6.91
C THR A 144 -3.93 -1.82 6.29
N TYR A 145 -3.29 -2.97 6.09
CA TYR A 145 -3.86 -4.10 5.37
C TYR A 145 -5.14 -4.67 5.99
N PRO A 146 -5.29 -4.77 7.33
CA PRO A 146 -6.55 -5.14 7.93
C PRO A 146 -7.71 -4.22 7.54
N ALA A 147 -7.44 -2.91 7.40
CA ALA A 147 -8.44 -1.93 7.00
C ALA A 147 -8.80 -2.04 5.51
N VAL A 148 -7.82 -2.30 4.64
CA VAL A 148 -8.07 -2.59 3.21
C VAL A 148 -8.92 -3.84 3.04
N ARG A 149 -8.59 -4.91 3.77
CA ARG A 149 -9.37 -6.15 3.75
C ARG A 149 -10.81 -5.91 4.21
N ALA A 150 -10.99 -5.22 5.33
CA ALA A 150 -12.32 -4.89 5.85
C ALA A 150 -13.15 -4.05 4.86
N LEU A 151 -12.52 -3.10 4.16
CA LEU A 151 -13.15 -2.33 3.09
C LEU A 151 -13.56 -3.22 1.90
N ALA A 152 -12.65 -4.08 1.42
CA ALA A 152 -12.86 -4.89 0.22
C ALA A 152 -13.94 -5.97 0.39
N GLU A 153 -13.99 -6.59 1.58
CA GLU A 153 -15.02 -7.57 1.92
C GLU A 153 -16.40 -6.94 2.09
N GLY A 154 -16.49 -5.59 2.12
CA GLY A 154 -17.74 -4.89 2.29
C GLY A 154 -18.42 -5.26 3.59
N ARG A 155 -17.65 -5.45 4.68
CA ARG A 155 -18.19 -5.73 6.02
C ARG A 155 -19.08 -4.58 6.48
N GLU A 156 -20.34 -4.66 6.07
CA GLU A 156 -21.50 -4.13 6.75
C GLU A 156 -22.28 -5.33 7.28
N ALA A 157 -22.50 -5.37 8.59
CA ALA A 157 -23.34 -6.36 9.30
C ALA A 157 -22.83 -7.82 9.31
N GLU A 158 -21.95 -8.14 10.25
CA GLU A 158 -22.41 -9.08 11.28
C GLU A 158 -22.60 -8.21 12.51
N ALA A 159 -23.85 -8.03 12.94
CA ALA A 159 -24.12 -7.49 14.25
C ALA A 159 -23.26 -8.30 15.22
N LEU A 160 -22.40 -7.62 15.99
CA LEU A 160 -21.83 -8.24 17.17
C LEU A 160 -22.98 -8.97 17.88
N PRO A 161 -22.90 -10.30 18.10
CA PRO A 161 -23.97 -10.99 18.78
C PRO A 161 -24.24 -10.23 20.08
N PRO A 162 -25.51 -9.99 20.44
CA PRO A 162 -25.84 -9.18 21.60
C PRO A 162 -25.04 -9.71 22.78
N VAL A 163 -24.20 -8.86 23.36
CA VAL A 163 -23.52 -9.14 24.61
C VAL A 163 -24.62 -9.56 25.58
N LYS A 164 -24.65 -10.84 25.94
CA LYS A 164 -25.51 -11.31 27.01
C LYS A 164 -25.06 -10.57 28.26
N ARG A 165 -25.77 -9.49 28.62
CA ARG A 165 -25.68 -8.95 29.97
C ARG A 165 -26.10 -10.10 30.87
N GLY A 166 -25.14 -10.63 31.62
CA GLY A 166 -25.42 -11.61 32.67
C GLY A 166 -26.47 -10.98 33.58
N ALA A 167 -27.58 -11.69 33.76
CA ALA A 167 -28.55 -11.37 34.78
C ALA A 167 -27.81 -11.46 36.13
N ALA A 168 -27.75 -10.33 36.83
CA ALA A 168 -27.53 -10.28 38.26
C ALA A 168 -28.90 -10.39 38.95
#